data_AF-R0HXP6-F1
#
_entry.id   AF-R0HXP6-F1
#
_cell.length_a   1.000
_cell.length_b   1.000
_cell.length_c   1.000
_cell.angle_alpha   90.00
_cell.angle_beta   90.00
_cell.angle_gamma   90.00
#
_symmetry.space_group_name_H-M   'P 1'
#
loop_
_entity.id
_entity.type
_entity.pdbx_description
1 polymer ?
#
loop_
_entity_poly.entity_id
_entity_poly.type
_entity_poly.pdbx_seq_one_letter_code
_entity_poly.pdbx_strand_id
1 'polypeptide(L)'
;ERVEGFSLHVVFEKGCLTMPGFFADEVSDMYLRNVIAYEQCESHETVPFTSNYIQFLNFLITCDRDVQLLTEEGVVTNSMGRPSLVVDMVNKLQIGLKTGAPSQYHYIAKKLKAHYKSRRKMCWATLNKVYFSDLWTGTASIAAVLLLLMTLVGTVASVIQTYQSFK
;
A
#
# COMPACT_ATOMS: atom_id res chain seq x y z
N GLU A 1 -22.88 -24.26 -9.74
CA GLU A 1 -22.09 -24.18 -8.50
C GLU A 1 -20.68 -23.70 -8.87
N ARG A 2 -20.42 -22.39 -8.78
CA ARG A 2 -19.19 -21.79 -9.31
C ARG A 2 -18.16 -21.69 -8.18
N VAL A 3 -17.41 -22.77 -7.99
CA VAL A 3 -16.24 -22.82 -7.10
C VAL A 3 -15.01 -22.32 -7.88
N GLU A 4 -15.06 -21.08 -8.37
CA GLU A 4 -13.92 -20.38 -8.98
C GLU A 4 -13.66 -19.14 -8.13
N GLY A 5 -13.00 -19.29 -6.98
CA GLY A 5 -12.79 -18.16 -6.08
C GLY A 5 -11.87 -18.37 -4.88
N PHE A 6 -11.47 -19.60 -4.55
CA PHE A 6 -10.68 -19.88 -3.33
C PHE A 6 -9.16 -19.77 -3.52
N SER A 7 -8.69 -19.08 -4.56
CA SER A 7 -7.26 -18.81 -4.65
C SER A 7 -6.95 -17.62 -3.75
N LEU A 8 -6.42 -17.86 -2.55
CA LEU A 8 -5.89 -16.81 -1.67
C LEU A 8 -4.57 -16.22 -2.20
N HIS A 9 -4.42 -16.14 -3.51
CA HIS A 9 -3.18 -15.77 -4.16
C HIS A 9 -2.99 -14.26 -4.14
N VAL A 10 -1.89 -13.84 -3.53
CA VAL A 10 -1.49 -12.44 -3.43
C VAL A 10 -0.27 -12.22 -4.33
N VAL A 11 -0.26 -11.12 -5.08
CA VAL A 11 0.82 -10.75 -5.99
C VAL A 11 1.22 -9.31 -5.75
N PHE A 12 2.52 -9.02 -5.75
CA PHE A 12 3.02 -7.64 -5.72
C PHE A 12 4.03 -7.41 -6.84
N GLU A 13 3.59 -6.69 -7.87
CA GLU A 13 4.34 -6.44 -9.10
C GLU A 13 4.23 -5.00 -9.53
N LYS A 14 5.37 -4.41 -9.95
CA LYS A 14 5.46 -3.03 -10.45
C LYS A 14 4.84 -1.96 -9.52
N GLY A 15 4.79 -2.22 -8.22
CA GLY A 15 4.19 -1.31 -7.23
C GLY A 15 2.69 -1.49 -7.00
N CYS A 16 2.06 -2.44 -7.70
CA CYS A 16 0.66 -2.79 -7.51
C CYS A 16 0.55 -4.08 -6.67
N LEU A 17 -0.31 -4.05 -5.64
CA LEU A 17 -0.68 -5.21 -4.84
C LEU A 17 -2.02 -5.75 -5.35
N THR A 18 -2.05 -6.99 -5.80
CA THR A 18 -3.27 -7.71 -6.20
C THR A 18 -3.54 -8.82 -5.21
N MET A 19 -4.76 -8.88 -4.70
CA MET A 19 -5.16 -9.86 -3.70
C MET A 19 -6.65 -10.20 -3.83
N PRO A 20 -7.11 -11.33 -3.24
CA PRO A 20 -8.52 -11.65 -3.19
C PRO A 20 -9.30 -10.60 -2.41
N GLY A 21 -10.57 -10.41 -2.78
CA GLY A 21 -11.47 -9.56 -2.01
C GLY A 21 -11.77 -10.16 -0.63
N PHE A 22 -11.96 -9.29 0.36
CA PHE A 22 -12.38 -9.64 1.71
C PHE A 22 -13.80 -9.13 1.95
N PHE A 23 -14.73 -10.06 2.18
CA PHE A 23 -16.11 -9.74 2.54
C PHE A 23 -16.22 -9.68 4.07
N ALA A 24 -16.45 -8.47 4.58
CA ALA A 24 -16.62 -8.24 6.00
C ALA A 24 -18.12 -8.25 6.34
N ASP A 25 -18.61 -9.41 6.77
CA ASP A 25 -19.94 -9.64 7.33
C ASP A 25 -19.90 -10.71 8.45
N GLU A 26 -21.00 -10.85 9.18
CA GLU A 26 -21.11 -11.78 10.31
C GLU A 26 -20.94 -13.25 9.88
N VAL A 27 -21.39 -13.57 8.67
CA VAL A 27 -21.36 -14.93 8.12
C VAL A 27 -19.92 -15.33 7.78
N SER A 28 -19.19 -14.45 7.12
CA SER A 28 -17.77 -14.57 6.80
C SER A 28 -16.92 -14.62 8.07
N ASP A 29 -17.25 -13.84 9.11
CA ASP A 29 -16.57 -13.95 10.41
C ASP A 29 -16.72 -15.34 11.01
N MET A 30 -17.94 -15.88 11.04
CA MET A 30 -18.21 -17.24 11.53
C MET A 30 -17.44 -18.29 10.72
N TYR A 31 -17.50 -18.24 9.39
CA TYR A 31 -16.81 -19.20 8.54
C TYR A 31 -15.29 -19.15 8.71
N LEU A 32 -14.70 -17.95 8.71
CA LEU A 32 -13.26 -17.77 8.87
C LEU A 32 -12.78 -18.27 10.23
N ARG A 33 -13.53 -18.02 11.32
CA ARG A 33 -13.21 -18.56 12.65
C ARG A 33 -13.16 -20.09 12.65
N ASN A 34 -14.15 -20.75 12.03
CA ASN A 34 -14.21 -22.20 11.97
C ASN A 34 -13.08 -22.78 11.12
N VAL A 35 -12.77 -22.17 9.96
CA VAL A 35 -11.66 -22.59 9.10
C VAL A 35 -10.32 -22.39 9.81
N ILE A 36 -10.11 -21.25 10.46
CA ILE A 36 -8.89 -21.00 11.25
C ILE A 36 -8.79 -22.03 12.38
N ALA A 37 -9.86 -22.28 13.14
CA ALA A 37 -9.83 -23.28 14.21
C ALA A 37 -9.43 -24.66 13.67
N TYR A 38 -9.98 -25.06 12.52
CA TYR A 38 -9.60 -26.30 11.84
C TYR A 38 -8.11 -26.32 11.45
N GLU A 39 -7.61 -25.27 10.78
CA GLU A 39 -6.18 -25.15 10.41
C GLU A 39 -5.26 -25.20 11.64
N GLN A 40 -5.71 -24.69 12.78
CA GLN A 40 -4.95 -24.69 14.03
C GLN A 40 -4.98 -26.05 14.75
N CYS A 41 -6.04 -26.84 14.59
CA CYS A 41 -6.13 -28.21 15.10
C CYS A 41 -5.28 -29.18 14.27
N GLU A 42 -5.30 -29.02 12.95
CA GLU A 42 -4.59 -29.88 11.99
C GLU A 42 -3.21 -29.33 11.59
N SER A 43 -2.56 -28.60 12.50
CA SER A 43 -1.37 -27.80 12.20
C SER A 43 -0.13 -28.59 11.74
N HIS A 44 -0.17 -29.93 11.88
CA HIS A 44 0.91 -30.82 11.44
C HIS A 44 0.74 -31.32 10.00
N GLU A 45 -0.47 -31.33 9.47
CA GLU A 45 -0.80 -31.92 8.16
C GLU A 45 -1.13 -30.86 7.11
N THR A 46 -1.51 -29.66 7.53
CA THR A 46 -2.00 -28.61 6.63
C THR A 46 -1.20 -27.31 6.75
N VAL A 47 -0.91 -26.69 5.60
CA VAL A 47 -0.40 -25.32 5.56
C VAL A 47 -1.56 -24.39 5.93
N PRO A 48 -1.41 -23.51 6.93
CA PRO A 48 -2.51 -22.70 7.44
C PRO A 48 -2.75 -21.48 6.52
N PHE A 49 -3.31 -21.73 5.33
CA PHE A 49 -3.44 -20.75 4.25
C PHE A 49 -4.34 -19.57 4.61
N THR A 50 -5.48 -19.85 5.23
CA THR A 50 -6.47 -18.85 5.66
C THR A 50 -5.90 -18.02 6.81
N SER A 51 -5.33 -18.68 7.81
CA SER A 51 -4.61 -18.07 8.93
C SER A 51 -3.54 -17.10 8.45
N ASN A 52 -2.69 -17.55 7.51
CA ASN A 52 -1.63 -16.73 6.92
C ASN A 52 -2.19 -15.54 6.13
N TYR A 53 -3.33 -15.71 5.46
CA TYR A 53 -3.98 -14.64 4.71
C TYR A 53 -4.59 -13.58 5.65
N ILE A 54 -5.28 -14.00 6.70
CA ILE A 54 -5.81 -13.08 7.71
C ILE A 54 -4.67 -12.34 8.41
N GLN A 55 -3.53 -13.00 8.68
CA GLN A 55 -2.34 -12.31 9.20
C GLN A 55 -1.81 -11.25 8.23
N PHE A 56 -1.76 -11.57 6.93
CA PHE A 56 -1.36 -10.60 5.91
C PHE A 56 -2.35 -9.43 5.82
N LEU A 57 -3.66 -9.71 5.82
CA LEU A 57 -4.72 -8.70 5.82
C LEU A 57 -4.66 -7.79 7.04
N ASN A 58 -4.35 -8.34 8.21
CA ASN A 58 -4.15 -7.58 9.45
C ASN A 58 -2.96 -6.61 9.39
N PHE A 59 -1.95 -6.88 8.56
CA PHE A 59 -0.89 -5.90 8.31
C PHE A 59 -1.34 -4.73 7.42
N LEU A 60 -2.41 -4.91 6.65
CA LEU A 60 -2.97 -3.88 5.78
C LEU A 60 -4.06 -3.07 6.49
N ILE A 61 -4.89 -3.71 7.32
CA ILE A 61 -6.02 -3.10 8.03
C ILE A 61 -5.63 -2.83 9.48
N THR A 62 -5.16 -1.62 9.77
CA THR A 62 -4.77 -1.20 11.13
C THR A 62 -5.68 -0.12 11.71
N CYS A 63 -6.40 0.60 10.85
CA CYS A 63 -7.32 1.65 11.24
C CYS A 63 -8.47 1.81 10.22
N ASP A 64 -9.48 2.60 10.59
CA ASP A 64 -10.65 2.90 9.76
C ASP A 64 -10.29 3.46 8.37
N ARG A 65 -9.20 4.23 8.27
CA ARG A 65 -8.73 4.78 6.98
C ARG A 65 -8.24 3.69 6.04
N ASP A 66 -7.62 2.64 6.57
CA ASP A 66 -7.16 1.52 5.76
C ASP A 66 -8.36 0.75 5.19
N VAL A 67 -9.39 0.55 6.00
CA VAL A 67 -10.65 -0.08 5.56
C VAL A 67 -11.32 0.76 4.47
N GLN A 68 -11.42 2.08 4.67
CA GLN A 68 -12.02 2.97 3.67
C GLN A 68 -11.27 2.89 2.34
N LEU A 69 -9.94 3.02 2.36
CA LEU A 69 -9.11 2.93 1.17
C LEU A 69 -9.26 1.57 0.47
N LEU A 70 -9.22 0.47 1.21
CA LEU A 70 -9.35 -0.86 0.62
C LEU A 70 -10.78 -1.14 0.11
N THR A 71 -11.80 -0.49 0.68
CA THR A 71 -13.16 -0.53 0.15
C THR A 71 -13.29 0.28 -1.14
N GLU A 72 -12.69 1.47 -1.21
CA GLU A 72 -12.65 2.28 -2.44
C GLU A 72 -11.97 1.53 -3.59
N GLU A 73 -10.89 0.80 -3.30
CA GLU A 73 -10.16 -0.03 -4.27
C GLU A 73 -10.82 -1.41 -4.52
N GLY A 74 -11.99 -1.68 -3.92
CA GLY A 74 -12.74 -2.93 -4.12
C GLY A 74 -12.12 -4.18 -3.48
N VAL A 75 -11.07 -4.03 -2.69
CA VAL A 75 -10.42 -5.12 -1.95
C VAL A 75 -11.25 -5.54 -0.74
N VAL A 76 -11.96 -4.62 -0.09
CA VAL A 76 -12.82 -4.91 1.08
C VAL A 76 -14.27 -4.55 0.78
N THR A 77 -15.16 -5.53 0.85
CA THR A 77 -16.61 -5.27 0.88
C THR A 77 -17.06 -5.14 2.33
N ASN A 78 -17.36 -3.91 2.76
CA ASN A 78 -17.81 -3.65 4.13
C ASN A 78 -19.34 -3.78 4.24
N SER A 79 -19.80 -4.92 4.76
CA SER A 79 -21.20 -5.16 5.11
C SER A 79 -21.45 -5.11 6.63
N MET A 80 -20.44 -4.75 7.43
CA MET A 80 -20.55 -4.50 8.88
C MET A 80 -21.10 -3.10 9.20
N GLY A 81 -21.20 -2.21 8.20
CA GLY A 81 -21.74 -0.86 8.30
C GLY A 81 -20.73 0.21 8.73
N ARG A 82 -19.88 -0.05 9.72
CA ARG A 82 -18.82 0.89 10.17
C ARG A 82 -17.41 0.34 9.91
N PRO A 83 -16.46 1.13 9.40
CA PRO A 83 -15.08 0.69 9.19
C PRO A 83 -14.43 0.11 10.45
N SER A 84 -14.66 0.71 11.61
CA SER A 84 -14.14 0.21 12.90
C SER A 84 -14.55 -1.23 13.21
N LEU A 85 -15.75 -1.66 12.78
CA LEU A 85 -16.23 -3.03 12.99
C LEU A 85 -15.48 -4.04 12.11
N VAL A 86 -15.01 -3.62 10.93
CA VAL A 86 -14.14 -4.44 10.07
C VAL A 86 -12.76 -4.56 10.70
N VAL A 87 -12.21 -3.47 11.24
CA VAL A 87 -10.95 -3.50 12.00
C VAL A 87 -11.06 -4.46 13.18
N ASP A 88 -12.15 -4.37 13.96
CA ASP A 88 -12.41 -5.26 15.09
C ASP A 88 -12.58 -6.72 14.66
N MET A 89 -13.27 -6.99 13.56
CA MET A 89 -13.41 -8.34 12.99
C MET A 89 -12.04 -8.94 12.68
N VAL A 90 -11.21 -8.24 11.91
CA VAL A 90 -9.87 -8.72 11.51
C VAL A 90 -8.98 -8.93 12.74
N ASN A 91 -8.99 -8.00 13.69
CA ASN A 91 -8.27 -8.15 14.95
C ASN A 91 -8.74 -9.35 15.78
N LYS A 92 -10.06 -9.59 15.85
CA LYS A 92 -10.62 -10.75 16.57
C LYS A 92 -10.35 -12.06 15.86
N LEU A 93 -10.23 -12.06 14.53
CA LEU A 93 -9.81 -13.24 13.78
C LEU A 93 -8.36 -13.59 14.09
N GLN A 94 -7.50 -12.60 14.44
CA GLN A 94 -6.10 -12.80 14.85
C GLN A 94 -5.92 -13.47 16.23
N ILE A 95 -6.94 -13.44 17.09
CA ILE A 95 -6.83 -13.96 18.46
C ILE A 95 -6.65 -15.48 18.43
N GLY A 96 -5.57 -15.96 19.04
CA GLY A 96 -5.28 -17.40 19.17
C GLY A 96 -4.61 -18.04 17.96
N LEU A 97 -4.32 -17.29 16.90
CA LEU A 97 -3.59 -17.80 15.74
C LEU A 97 -2.13 -18.10 16.08
N LYS A 98 -1.74 -19.36 15.84
CA LYS A 98 -0.35 -19.77 15.78
C LYS A 98 0.03 -19.87 14.30
N THR A 99 0.68 -18.84 13.78
CA THR A 99 1.22 -18.86 12.41
C THR A 99 2.65 -19.40 12.44
N GLY A 100 2.91 -20.48 11.69
CA GLY A 100 4.27 -20.94 11.43
C GLY A 100 5.04 -19.89 10.61
N ALA A 101 6.27 -19.57 11.02
CA ALA A 101 7.09 -18.57 10.34
C ALA A 101 8.12 -19.24 9.42
N PRO A 102 8.34 -18.73 8.18
CA PRO A 102 7.60 -17.66 7.51
C PRO A 102 6.39 -18.15 6.69
N SER A 103 5.30 -17.38 6.69
CA SER A 103 4.13 -17.63 5.84
C SER A 103 4.44 -17.40 4.35
N GLN A 104 3.61 -17.95 3.44
CA GLN A 104 3.78 -17.75 1.99
C GLN A 104 3.70 -16.27 1.57
N TYR A 105 3.08 -15.41 2.37
CA TYR A 105 2.99 -13.96 2.09
C TYR A 105 4.15 -13.16 2.69
N HIS A 106 5.06 -13.78 3.46
CA HIS A 106 6.18 -13.09 4.09
C HIS A 106 7.03 -12.32 3.08
N TYR A 107 7.35 -12.95 1.95
CA TYR A 107 8.16 -12.32 0.91
C TYR A 107 7.44 -11.15 0.24
N ILE A 108 6.13 -11.25 0.07
CA ILE A 108 5.29 -10.18 -0.47
C ILE A 108 5.25 -9.00 0.51
N ALA A 109 4.99 -9.25 1.79
CA ALA A 109 5.03 -8.23 2.83
C ALA A 109 6.41 -7.53 2.89
N LYS A 110 7.50 -8.29 2.75
CA LYS A 110 8.86 -7.74 2.68
C LYS A 110 9.07 -6.85 1.45
N LYS A 111 8.61 -7.29 0.26
CA LYS A 111 8.66 -6.48 -0.96
C LYS A 111 7.85 -5.20 -0.84
N LEU A 112 6.62 -5.29 -0.32
CA LEU A 112 5.73 -4.14 -0.10
C LEU A 112 6.39 -3.13 0.85
N LYS A 113 6.92 -3.60 1.98
CA LYS A 113 7.66 -2.77 2.95
C LYS A 113 8.90 -2.13 2.33
N ALA A 114 9.65 -2.85 1.50
CA ALA A 114 10.81 -2.30 0.81
C ALA A 114 10.43 -1.23 -0.23
N HIS A 115 9.33 -1.44 -0.95
CA HIS A 115 8.77 -0.46 -1.88
C HIS A 115 8.36 0.82 -1.15
N TYR A 116 7.59 0.69 -0.07
CA TYR A 116 7.19 1.82 0.78
C TYR A 116 8.37 2.58 1.36
N LYS A 117 9.39 1.87 1.89
CA LYS A 117 10.60 2.51 2.45
C LYS A 117 11.46 3.20 1.40
N SER A 118 11.28 2.90 0.12
CA SER A 118 12.01 3.58 -0.96
C SER A 118 11.44 4.98 -1.20
N ARG A 119 11.57 5.89 -0.21
CA ARG A 119 11.15 7.30 -0.31
C ARG A 119 11.64 7.98 -1.58
N ARG A 120 12.83 7.60 -2.06
CA ARG A 120 13.39 8.09 -3.33
C ARG A 120 12.55 7.69 -4.54
N LYS A 121 12.06 6.44 -4.62
CA LYS A 121 11.17 5.98 -5.71
C LYS A 121 9.80 6.64 -5.61
N MET A 122 9.28 6.81 -4.40
CA MET A 122 7.99 7.47 -4.17
C MET A 122 8.02 8.96 -4.51
N CYS A 123 9.07 9.69 -4.06
CA CYS A 123 9.28 11.08 -4.46
C CYS A 123 9.46 11.22 -5.96
N TRP A 124 10.25 10.33 -6.60
CA TRP A 124 10.47 10.40 -8.03
C TRP A 124 9.21 10.08 -8.84
N ALA A 125 8.40 9.09 -8.41
CA ALA A 125 7.11 8.79 -9.03
C ALA A 125 6.12 9.96 -8.89
N THR A 126 6.10 10.60 -7.72
CA THR A 126 5.26 11.80 -7.47
C THR A 126 5.71 12.97 -8.33
N LEU A 127 7.02 13.24 -8.38
CA LEU A 127 7.60 14.28 -9.22
C LEU A 127 7.28 14.03 -10.70
N ASN A 128 7.44 12.78 -11.16
CA ASN A 128 7.14 12.40 -12.54
C ASN A 128 5.65 12.59 -12.86
N LYS A 129 4.76 12.20 -11.95
CA LYS A 129 3.31 12.38 -12.13
C LYS A 129 2.88 13.85 -12.13
N VAL A 130 3.51 14.73 -11.35
CA VAL A 130 3.10 16.15 -11.27
C VAL A 130 3.73 16.97 -12.39
N TYR A 131 5.02 16.78 -12.63
CA TYR A 131 5.78 17.63 -13.55
C TYR A 131 5.89 17.05 -14.96
N PHE A 132 5.84 15.73 -15.13
CA PHE A 132 6.10 15.07 -16.40
C PHE A 132 4.94 14.20 -16.88
N SER A 133 3.75 14.32 -16.28
CA SER A 133 2.53 13.63 -16.76
C SER A 133 2.00 14.19 -18.06
N ASP A 134 2.22 15.48 -18.28
CA ASP A 134 1.88 16.20 -19.49
C ASP A 134 3.15 16.85 -20.05
N LEU A 135 3.41 16.60 -21.34
CA LEU A 135 4.54 17.17 -22.07
C LEU A 135 4.55 18.71 -21.96
N TRP A 136 3.38 19.33 -21.89
CA TRP A 136 3.25 20.77 -21.74
C TRP A 136 3.66 21.27 -20.35
N THR A 137 3.19 20.60 -19.31
CA THR A 137 3.55 20.96 -17.92
C THR A 137 5.03 20.73 -17.65
N GLY A 138 5.62 19.68 -18.24
CA GLY A 138 7.05 19.38 -18.13
C GLY A 138 7.93 20.40 -18.83
N THR A 139 7.59 20.77 -20.07
CA THR A 139 8.34 21.80 -20.82
C THR A 139 8.28 23.16 -20.14
N ALA A 140 7.10 23.58 -19.63
CA ALA A 140 6.94 24.82 -18.88
C ALA A 140 7.80 24.85 -17.60
N SER A 141 7.84 23.73 -16.88
CA SER A 141 8.64 23.59 -15.65
C SER A 141 10.14 23.70 -15.94
N ILE A 142 10.62 23.07 -17.02
CA ILE A 142 12.03 23.16 -17.45
C ILE A 142 12.36 24.61 -17.85
N ALA A 143 11.49 25.27 -18.62
CA ALA A 143 11.69 26.66 -19.02
C ALA A 143 11.77 27.60 -17.81
N ALA A 144 10.89 27.43 -16.82
CA ALA A 144 10.90 28.23 -15.60
C ALA A 144 12.21 28.06 -14.80
N VAL A 145 12.72 26.85 -14.69
CA VAL A 145 14.01 26.57 -14.02
C VAL A 145 15.17 27.24 -14.77
N LEU A 146 15.20 27.15 -16.10
CA LEU A 146 16.23 27.81 -16.92
C LEU A 146 16.18 29.33 -16.76
N LEU A 147 14.98 29.93 -16.77
CA LEU A 147 14.79 31.36 -16.57
C LEU A 147 15.25 31.81 -15.17
N LEU A 148 14.95 31.04 -14.12
CA LEU A 148 15.42 31.32 -12.77
C LEU A 148 16.95 31.28 -12.68
N LEU A 149 17.60 30.30 -13.30
CA LEU A 149 19.06 30.19 -13.33
C LEU A 149 19.69 31.37 -14.07
N MET A 150 19.14 31.74 -15.23
CA MET A 150 19.61 32.89 -16.01
C MET A 150 19.46 34.19 -15.21
N THR A 151 18.31 34.37 -14.56
CA THR A 151 18.05 35.55 -13.74
C THR A 151 19.04 35.61 -12.57
N LEU A 152 19.28 34.50 -11.88
CA LEU A 152 20.23 34.44 -10.77
C LEU A 152 21.65 34.83 -11.19
N VAL A 153 22.13 34.29 -12.32
CA VAL A 153 23.45 34.63 -12.87
C VAL A 153 23.51 36.13 -13.20
N GLY A 154 22.48 36.67 -13.85
CA GLY A 154 22.38 38.09 -14.17
C GLY A 154 22.38 38.98 -12.93
N THR A 155 21.62 38.62 -11.88
CA THR A 155 21.57 39.34 -10.61
C THR A 155 22.94 39.34 -9.92
N VAL A 156 23.62 38.19 -9.84
CA VAL A 156 24.94 38.09 -9.21
C VAL A 156 25.97 38.94 -9.95
N ALA A 157 25.99 38.86 -11.29
CA ALA A 157 26.89 39.68 -12.10
C ALA A 157 26.65 41.18 -11.90
N SER A 158 25.39 41.61 -11.86
CA SER A 158 25.00 43.01 -11.63
C SER A 158 25.43 43.51 -10.24
N VAL A 159 25.28 42.69 -9.20
CA VAL A 159 25.72 43.02 -7.83
C VAL A 159 27.25 43.15 -7.76
N ILE A 160 28.00 42.23 -8.39
CA ILE A 160 29.47 42.32 -8.43
C ILE A 160 29.91 43.60 -9.15
N GLN A 161 29.29 43.90 -10.30
CA GLN A 161 29.63 45.08 -11.09
C GLN A 161 29.34 46.38 -10.34
N THR A 162 28.18 46.47 -9.68
CA THR A 162 27.83 47.63 -8.85
C THR A 162 28.81 47.78 -7.68
N TYR A 163 29.14 46.70 -6.97
CA TYR A 163 30.14 46.73 -5.91
C TYR A 163 31.52 47.20 -6.39
N GLN A 164 31.98 46.74 -7.56
CA GLN A 164 33.24 47.18 -8.16
C GLN A 164 33.21 48.67 -8.57
N SER A 165 32.07 49.18 -9.02
CA SER A 165 31.94 50.60 -9.40
C SER A 165 31.94 51.58 -8.22
N PHE A 166 31.63 51.09 -7.02
CA PHE A 166 31.67 51.88 -5.78
C PHE A 166 33.05 51.87 -5.09
N LYS A 167 33.94 50.97 -5.50
CA LYS A 167 35.32 50.87 -4.98
C LYS A 167 36.27 51.70 -5.82
#